data_AF-A0A2S9GJ42-F1
#
_entry.id   AF-A0A2S9GJ42-F1
#
_cell.length_a   1.000
_cell.length_b   1.000
_cell.length_c   1.000
_cell.angle_alpha   90.00
_cell.angle_beta   90.00
_cell.angle_gamma   90.00
#
_symmetry.space_group_name_H-M   'P 1'
#
loop_
_entity.id
_entity.type
_entity.pdbx_description
1 polymer ?
#
loop_
_entity_poly.entity_id
_entity_poly.type
_entity_poly.pdbx_seq_one_letter_code
_entity_poly.pdbx_strand_id
1 'polypeptide(L)'
;TSINPPRFLVGLSRKNHTFTVAQEAEHLAVHLLPRDQLSVAELFGEKTGDTTDKFAQCAWHPGPEGMPILDAAPAWFVGKVIRRF
;
A
#
# COMPACT_ATOMS: atom_id res chain seq x y z
N THR A 1 15.96 21.45 7.59
CA THR A 1 15.36 20.67 8.70
C THR A 1 14.16 19.89 8.18
N SER A 2 14.38 18.91 7.29
CA SER A 2 13.40 17.86 7.05
C SER A 2 13.94 16.67 7.81
N ILE A 3 13.26 16.19 8.86
CA ILE A 3 13.53 14.90 9.55
C ILE A 3 12.55 14.67 10.73
N ASN A 4 11.67 15.62 11.07
CA ASN A 4 10.57 15.29 12.00
C ASN A 4 9.30 16.11 11.72
N PRO A 5 8.15 15.45 11.48
CA PRO A 5 7.98 14.00 11.31
C PRO A 5 8.61 13.50 9.99
N PRO A 6 8.97 12.20 9.89
CA PRO A 6 9.40 11.60 8.62
C PRO A 6 8.31 11.72 7.55
N ARG A 7 8.72 11.94 6.31
CA ARG A 7 7.81 12.10 5.16
C ARG A 7 8.31 11.26 3.99
N PHE A 8 7.36 10.67 3.27
CA PHE A 8 7.60 9.83 2.10
C PHE A 8 6.80 10.35 0.91
N LEU A 9 7.28 10.04 -0.30
CA LEU A 9 6.57 10.24 -1.55
C LEU A 9 6.29 8.88 -2.16
N VAL A 10 5.03 8.61 -2.52
CA VAL A 10 4.61 7.38 -3.20
C VAL A 10 4.22 7.75 -4.63
N GLY A 11 4.95 7.19 -5.59
CA GLY A 11 4.64 7.34 -7.01
C GLY A 11 3.61 6.30 -7.45
N LEU A 12 2.45 6.75 -7.91
CA LEU A 12 1.39 5.89 -8.43
C LEU A 12 1.12 6.21 -9.90
N SER A 13 1.10 5.17 -10.74
CA SER A 13 0.66 5.31 -12.13
C SER A 13 -0.83 5.68 -12.17
N ARG A 14 -1.18 6.74 -12.92
CA ARG A 14 -2.58 7.17 -13.13
C ARG A 14 -3.47 6.10 -13.78
N LYS A 15 -2.87 5.07 -14.37
CA LYS A 15 -3.58 3.93 -14.98
C LYS A 15 -4.00 2.87 -13.97
N ASN A 16 -3.45 2.89 -12.76
CA ASN A 16 -3.70 1.86 -11.77
C ASN A 16 -4.98 2.18 -10.98
N HIS A 17 -5.83 1.18 -10.73
CA HIS A 17 -6.97 1.33 -9.83
C HIS A 17 -6.57 1.90 -8.45
N THR A 18 -5.40 1.50 -7.94
CA THR A 18 -4.84 2.03 -6.69
C THR A 18 -4.61 3.54 -6.71
N PHE A 19 -4.37 4.16 -7.87
CA PHE A 19 -4.30 5.62 -7.98
C PHE A 19 -5.65 6.26 -7.66
N THR A 20 -6.74 5.74 -8.22
CA THR A 20 -8.11 6.23 -7.95
C THR A 20 -8.43 6.09 -6.46
N VAL A 21 -8.16 4.94 -5.85
CA VAL A 21 -8.36 4.72 -4.41
C VAL A 21 -7.53 5.70 -3.57
N ALA A 22 -6.25 5.92 -3.93
CA ALA A 22 -5.36 6.81 -3.19
C ALA A 22 -5.74 8.30 -3.29
N GLN A 23 -6.51 8.70 -4.31
CA GLN A 23 -7.00 10.08 -4.40
C GLN A 23 -7.97 10.43 -3.27
N GLU A 24 -8.73 9.45 -2.77
CA GLU A 24 -9.72 9.64 -1.71
C GLU A 24 -9.22 9.16 -0.33
N ALA A 25 -8.20 8.31 -0.28
CA ALA A 25 -7.68 7.75 0.96
C ALA A 25 -6.99 8.80 1.86
N GLU A 26 -7.34 8.82 3.15
CA GLU A 26 -6.67 9.67 4.15
C GLU A 26 -5.29 9.15 4.56
N HIS A 27 -5.09 7.83 4.50
CA HIS A 27 -3.87 7.14 4.90
C HIS A 27 -3.41 6.17 3.81
N LEU A 28 -2.11 5.92 3.75
CA LEU A 28 -1.51 4.89 2.91
C LEU A 28 -0.65 3.97 3.77
N ALA A 29 -0.82 2.66 3.59
CA ALA A 29 0.12 1.65 4.05
C ALA A 29 1.10 1.31 2.92
N VAL A 30 2.39 1.31 3.24
CA VAL A 30 3.47 0.92 2.31
C VAL A 30 4.18 -0.29 2.91
N HIS A 31 4.30 -1.35 2.11
CA HIS A 31 4.87 -2.63 2.52
C HIS A 31 6.19 -2.86 1.81
N LEU A 32 7.21 -3.28 2.56
CA LEU A 32 8.46 -3.79 2.01
C LEU A 32 8.34 -5.31 1.91
N LEU A 33 8.22 -5.84 0.69
CA LEU A 33 8.17 -7.28 0.46
C LEU A 33 9.57 -7.85 0.22
N PRO A 34 9.94 -8.96 0.88
CA PRO A 34 11.17 -9.67 0.59
C PRO A 34 11.06 -10.41 -0.75
N ARG A 35 12.21 -10.78 -1.34
CA ARG A 35 12.27 -11.35 -2.70
C ARG A 35 11.54 -12.69 -2.84
N ASP A 36 11.45 -13.46 -1.77
CA ASP A 36 10.75 -14.74 -1.70
C ASP A 36 9.22 -14.59 -1.63
N GLN A 37 8.69 -13.39 -1.40
CA GLN A 37 7.27 -13.05 -1.44
C GLN A 37 6.83 -12.53 -2.82
N LEU A 38 7.36 -13.15 -3.89
CA LEU A 38 7.07 -12.74 -5.27
C LEU A 38 5.59 -12.87 -5.62
N SER A 39 4.92 -13.93 -5.18
CA SER A 39 3.49 -14.15 -5.47
C SER A 39 2.60 -13.04 -4.90
N VAL A 40 2.93 -12.50 -3.72
CA VAL A 40 2.23 -11.35 -3.14
C VAL A 40 2.54 -10.09 -3.95
N ALA A 41 3.79 -9.89 -4.37
CA ALA A 41 4.15 -8.76 -5.21
C ALA A 41 3.41 -8.80 -6.57
N GLU A 42 3.31 -9.96 -7.20
CA GLU A 42 2.56 -10.19 -8.45
C GLU A 42 1.05 -9.94 -8.26
N LEU A 43 0.46 -10.46 -7.18
CA LEU A 43 -0.95 -10.24 -6.86
C LEU A 43 -1.28 -8.74 -6.76
N PHE A 44 -0.44 -7.96 -6.10
CA PHE A 44 -0.65 -6.52 -5.94
C PHE A 44 -0.21 -5.68 -7.15
N GLY A 45 0.78 -6.14 -7.92
CA GLY A 45 1.37 -5.44 -9.07
C GLY A 45 0.73 -5.73 -10.42
N GLU A 46 0.18 -6.93 -10.65
CA GLU A 46 -0.29 -7.38 -11.97
C GLU A 46 -1.81 -7.50 -12.07
N LYS A 47 -2.51 -7.71 -10.94
CA LYS A 47 -3.98 -7.75 -10.92
C LYS A 47 -4.55 -6.37 -10.64
N THR A 48 -5.71 -6.04 -11.20
CA THR A 48 -6.44 -4.81 -10.85
C THR A 48 -7.43 -5.08 -9.72
N GLY A 49 -7.60 -4.09 -8.83
CA GLY A 49 -8.65 -4.11 -7.81
C GLY A 49 -10.06 -3.98 -8.40
N ASP A 50 -10.20 -3.57 -9.67
CA ASP A 50 -11.51 -3.48 -10.35
C ASP A 50 -12.21 -4.84 -10.47
N THR A 51 -11.45 -5.92 -10.57
CA THR A 51 -11.98 -7.27 -10.89
C THR A 51 -11.55 -8.35 -9.91
N THR A 52 -10.59 -8.04 -9.03
CA THR A 52 -9.97 -9.02 -8.14
C THR A 52 -9.91 -8.48 -6.72
N ASP A 53 -10.55 -9.17 -5.79
CA ASP A 53 -10.26 -8.98 -4.38
C ASP A 53 -8.92 -9.64 -4.06
N LYS A 54 -7.89 -8.80 -3.93
CA LYS A 54 -6.52 -9.23 -3.63
C LYS A 54 -6.37 -9.62 -2.16
N PHE A 55 -7.07 -8.92 -1.26
CA PHE A 55 -6.97 -9.16 0.17
C PHE A 55 -7.62 -10.47 0.58
N ALA A 56 -8.56 -11.00 -0.21
CA ALA A 56 -9.07 -12.36 -0.05
C ALA A 56 -8.05 -13.47 -0.40
N GLN A 57 -6.91 -13.14 -1.02
CA GLN A 57 -5.92 -14.10 -1.53
C GLN A 57 -4.58 -14.07 -0.79
N CYS A 58 -4.48 -13.27 0.29
CA CYS A 58 -3.30 -13.22 1.14
C CYS A 58 -3.69 -13.00 2.61
N ALA A 59 -2.82 -13.40 3.53
CA ALA A 59 -3.01 -13.11 4.94
C ALA A 59 -2.67 -11.64 5.25
N TRP A 60 -3.55 -10.99 6.01
CA TRP A 60 -3.40 -9.61 6.44
C TRP A 60 -4.18 -9.38 7.74
N HIS A 61 -3.84 -8.31 8.44
CA HIS A 61 -4.54 -7.87 9.64
C HIS A 61 -4.74 -6.34 9.65
N PRO A 62 -5.70 -5.82 10.43
CA PRO A 62 -5.84 -4.38 10.63
C PRO A 62 -4.64 -3.80 11.38
N GLY A 63 -4.04 -2.75 10.82
CA GLY A 63 -2.98 -1.96 11.44
C GLY A 63 -3.45 -0.58 11.89
N PRO A 64 -2.49 0.35 12.11
CA PRO A 64 -2.79 1.74 12.44
C PRO A 64 -3.77 2.38 11.45
N GLU A 65 -4.69 3.20 11.95
CA GLU A 65 -5.73 3.87 11.15
C GLU A 65 -6.63 2.89 10.36
N GLY A 66 -6.68 1.62 10.79
CA GLY A 66 -7.45 0.56 10.13
C GLY A 66 -6.86 0.10 8.80
N MET A 67 -5.63 0.48 8.47
CA MET A 67 -5.00 0.10 7.19
C MET A 67 -4.69 -1.39 7.15
N PRO A 68 -4.86 -2.06 5.98
CA PRO A 68 -4.54 -3.46 5.86
C PRO A 68 -3.03 -3.67 5.84
N ILE A 69 -2.52 -4.48 6.76
CA ILE A 69 -1.11 -4.83 6.88
C ILE A 69 -0.91 -6.28 6.43
N LEU A 70 -0.07 -6.47 5.40
CA LEU A 70 0.22 -7.79 4.86
C LEU A 70 1.16 -8.56 5.80
N ASP A 71 0.79 -9.77 6.19
CA ASP A 71 1.59 -10.62 7.09
C ASP A 71 2.93 -11.03 6.44
N ALA A 72 2.96 -11.05 5.10
CA ALA A 72 4.16 -11.31 4.31
C ALA A 72 5.19 -10.18 4.33
N ALA A 73 4.84 -8.98 4.83
CA ALA A 73 5.71 -7.82 4.85
C ALA A 73 6.44 -7.71 6.21
N PRO A 74 7.76 -8.00 6.30
CA PRO A 74 8.53 -7.87 7.53
C PRO A 74 8.70 -6.42 7.98
N ALA A 75 8.50 -5.44 7.09
CA ALA A 75 8.50 -4.04 7.41
C ALA A 75 7.43 -3.30 6.61
N TRP A 76 6.80 -2.32 7.25
CA TRP A 76 5.79 -1.47 6.66
C TRP A 76 5.70 -0.15 7.42
N PHE A 77 5.04 0.84 6.82
CA PHE A 77 4.65 2.06 7.52
C PHE A 77 3.28 2.53 7.05
N VAL A 78 2.55 3.20 7.95
CA VAL A 78 1.29 3.89 7.66
C VAL A 78 1.53 5.39 7.78
N GLY A 79 1.10 6.17 6.79
CA GLY A 79 1.25 7.61 6.78
C GLY A 79 0.00 8.33 6.32
N LYS A 80 -0.30 9.46 6.97
CA LYS A 80 -1.36 10.38 6.53
C LYS A 80 -0.98 11.06 5.22
N VAL A 81 -1.91 11.10 4.27
CA VAL A 81 -1.73 11.83 3.02
C VAL A 81 -1.89 13.32 3.29
N ILE A 82 -0.77 14.05 3.29
CA ILE A 82 -0.74 15.50 3.53
C ILE A 82 -0.76 16.33 2.24
N ARG A 83 -0.45 15.73 1.09
CA ARG A 83 -0.41 16.40 -0.22
C ARG A 83 -0.57 15.38 -1.35
N ARG A 84 -1.24 15.81 -2.43
CA ARG A 84 -1.41 15.08 -3.70
C ARG A 84 -0.95 15.97 -4.85
N PHE A 85 -0.48 15.37 -5.95
CA PHE A 85 0.09 16.04 -7.12
C PHE A 85 -0.48 15.45 -8.42
#